data_AF-A0A381RDZ5-F1
#
_entry.id   AF-A0A381RDZ5-F1
#
_cell.length_a   1.000
_cell.length_b   1.000
_cell.length_c   1.000
_cell.angle_alpha   90.00
_cell.angle_beta   90.00
_cell.angle_gamma   90.00
#
_symmetry.space_group_name_H-M   'P 1'
#
loop_
_entity.id
_entity.type
_entity.pdbx_description
1 polymer ?
#
loop_
_entity_poly.entity_id
_entity_poly.type
_entity_poly.pdbx_seq_one_letter_code
_entity_poly.pdbx_strand_id
1 'polypeptide(L)'
;MSEPPVCPIVVTQVLLSPDERSNLLSECSGLSGMADWLDGLERRPGLAELDDRLSNLEVNLNALRNCIGYSEDGYQRNVIKKNEHY
;
A
#
# COMPACT_ATOMS: atom_id res chain seq x y z
N MET A 1 25.97 -33.12 1.11
CA MET A 1 24.66 -32.69 0.61
C MET A 1 24.64 -31.18 0.75
N SER A 2 24.65 -30.45 -0.37
CA SER A 2 24.57 -28.98 -0.33
C SER A 2 23.12 -28.58 -0.08
N GLU A 3 22.89 -27.70 0.89
CA GLU A 3 21.57 -27.12 1.13
C GLU A 3 21.08 -26.37 -0.12
N PRO A 4 19.80 -26.48 -0.48
CA PRO A 4 19.25 -25.71 -1.59
C PRO A 4 19.32 -24.21 -1.26
N PRO A 5 19.57 -23.34 -2.26
CA PRO A 5 19.57 -21.91 -2.03
C PRO A 5 18.20 -21.48 -1.50
N VAL A 6 18.19 -20.80 -0.35
CA VAL A 6 17.00 -20.13 0.18
C VAL A 6 16.70 -18.98 -0.76
N CYS A 7 15.81 -19.19 -1.74
CA CYS A 7 15.28 -18.09 -2.54
C CYS A 7 14.54 -17.15 -1.58
N PRO A 8 14.96 -15.88 -1.42
CA PRO A 8 14.14 -14.93 -0.69
C PRO A 8 12.79 -14.87 -1.40
N ILE A 9 11.70 -15.03 -0.65
CA ILE A 9 10.35 -14.82 -1.18
C ILE A 9 10.25 -13.31 -1.51
N VAL A 10 10.59 -12.96 -2.74
CA VAL A 10 10.48 -11.60 -3.27
C VAL A 10 9.06 -11.41 -3.77
N VAL A 11 8.23 -10.77 -2.95
CA VAL A 11 6.87 -10.41 -3.34
C VAL A 11 6.91 -9.32 -4.41
N THR A 12 6.21 -9.53 -5.52
CA THR A 12 6.06 -8.53 -6.58
C THR A 12 5.42 -7.26 -6.03
N GLN A 13 6.08 -6.12 -6.22
CA GLN A 13 5.55 -4.80 -5.88
C GLN A 13 5.27 -4.03 -7.17
N VAL A 14 4.04 -3.52 -7.29
CA VAL A 14 3.62 -2.71 -8.43
C VAL A 14 3.21 -1.35 -7.92
N LEU A 15 3.89 -0.30 -8.39
CA LEU A 15 3.47 1.08 -8.15
C LEU A 15 2.27 1.37 -9.04
N LEU A 16 1.17 1.85 -8.44
CA LEU A 16 0.01 2.27 -9.20
C LEU A 16 0.40 3.41 -10.15
N SER A 17 -0.16 3.38 -11.35
CA SER A 17 0.01 4.50 -12.28
C SER A 17 -0.58 5.79 -11.69
N PRO A 18 -0.13 6.98 -12.14
CA PRO A 18 -0.68 8.25 -11.67
C PRO A 18 -2.20 8.33 -11.79
N ASP A 19 -2.78 7.78 -12.87
CA ASP A 19 -4.22 7.78 -13.13
C ASP A 19 -4.98 6.84 -12.18
N GLU A 20 -4.51 5.59 -12.01
CA GLU A 20 -5.10 4.63 -11.07
C GLU A 20 -5.07 5.17 -9.65
N ARG A 21 -3.94 5.76 -9.25
CA ARG A 21 -3.79 6.39 -7.94
C ARG A 21 -4.73 7.57 -7.76
N SER A 22 -4.80 8.47 -8.74
CA SER A 22 -5.68 9.64 -8.68
C SER A 22 -7.15 9.23 -8.54
N ASN A 23 -7.59 8.26 -9.34
CA ASN A 23 -8.94 7.72 -9.26
C ASN A 23 -9.21 7.09 -7.89
N LEU A 24 -8.31 6.20 -7.43
CA LEU A 24 -8.45 5.55 -6.12
C LEU A 24 -8.58 6.56 -4.97
N LEU A 25 -7.72 7.58 -4.93
CA LEU A 25 -7.73 8.58 -3.86
C LEU A 25 -8.94 9.51 -3.96
N SER A 26 -9.47 9.76 -5.17
CA SER A 26 -10.70 10.55 -5.34
C SER A 26 -11.95 9.81 -4.88
N GLU A 27 -11.97 8.48 -4.98
CA GLU A 27 -13.12 7.64 -4.64
C GLU A 27 -13.04 7.05 -3.22
N CYS A 28 -11.92 7.26 -2.52
CA CYS A 28 -11.65 6.67 -1.22
C CYS A 28 -11.04 7.71 -0.26
N SER A 29 -11.91 8.50 0.37
CA SER A 29 -11.53 9.59 1.27
C SER A 29 -10.68 9.12 2.48
N GLY A 30 -10.89 7.90 2.96
CA GLY A 30 -10.03 7.32 4.00
C GLY A 30 -8.61 7.15 3.52
N LEU A 31 -8.39 6.64 2.31
CA LEU A 31 -7.04 6.46 1.74
C LEU A 31 -6.39 7.80 1.40
N SER A 32 -7.14 8.78 0.90
CA SER A 32 -6.60 10.14 0.68
C SER A 32 -6.18 10.78 2.00
N GLY A 33 -7.04 10.71 3.03
CA GLY A 33 -6.72 11.22 4.37
C GLY A 33 -5.52 10.51 5.01
N MET A 34 -5.38 9.20 4.79
CA MET A 34 -4.22 8.43 5.24
C MET A 34 -2.93 8.88 4.52
N ALA A 35 -2.99 9.08 3.20
CA ALA A 35 -1.85 9.54 2.42
C ALA A 35 -1.41 10.95 2.86
N ASP A 36 -2.35 11.88 3.02
CA ASP A 36 -2.08 13.24 3.48
C ASP A 36 -1.50 13.25 4.90
N TRP A 37 -2.04 12.42 5.80
CA TRP A 37 -1.52 12.29 7.16
C TRP A 37 -0.07 11.77 7.15
N LEU A 38 0.21 10.72 6.39
CA LEU A 38 1.56 10.16 6.27
C LEU A 38 2.53 11.13 5.61
N ASP A 39 2.08 11.95 4.65
CA ASP A 39 2.90 12.98 3.99
C ASP A 39 3.24 14.15 4.92
N GLY A 40 2.37 14.44 5.89
CA GLY A 40 2.61 15.45 6.92
C GLY A 40 3.60 15.01 8.01
N LEU A 41 4.06 13.76 8.00
CA LEU A 41 5.03 13.28 8.98
C LEU A 41 6.47 13.42 8.45
N GLU A 42 7.31 14.15 9.20
CA GLU A 42 8.77 14.17 9.00
C GLU A 42 9.47 12.99 9.69
N ARG A 43 8.71 11.93 9.99
CA ARG A 43 9.20 10.71 10.65
C ARG A 43 8.35 9.51 10.28
N ARG A 44 8.85 8.32 10.58
CA ARG A 44 8.05 7.11 10.52
C ARG A 44 7.02 7.10 11.68
N PRO A 45 5.73 6.84 11.41
CA PRO A 45 4.75 6.64 12.47
C PRO A 45 5.04 5.36 13.25
N GLY A 46 4.74 5.37 14.55
CA GLY A 46 4.77 4.18 15.39
C GLY A 46 3.59 3.25 15.11
N LEU A 47 3.69 2.00 15.56
CA LEU A 47 2.63 1.00 15.35
C LEU A 47 1.29 1.40 15.98
N ALA A 48 1.30 2.04 17.15
CA ALA A 48 0.07 2.49 17.81
C ALA A 48 -0.64 3.62 17.02
N GLU A 49 0.13 4.52 16.39
CA GLU A 49 -0.45 5.59 15.55
C GLU A 49 -1.05 5.01 14.27
N LEU A 50 -0.39 4.00 13.69
CA LEU A 50 -0.90 3.27 12.54
C LEU A 50 -2.17 2.49 12.91
N ASP A 51 -2.18 1.81 14.05
CA ASP A 51 -3.33 1.04 14.53
C ASP A 51 -4.57 1.91 14.71
N ASP A 52 -4.43 3.06 15.38
CA ASP A 52 -5.52 4.03 15.58
C ASP A 52 -6.07 4.54 14.23
N ARG A 53 -5.19 4.89 13.30
CA ARG A 53 -5.58 5.38 11.97
C ARG A 53 -6.24 4.30 11.13
N LEU A 54 -5.68 3.09 11.11
CA LEU A 54 -6.17 1.98 10.30
C LEU A 54 -7.50 1.44 10.84
N SER A 55 -7.68 1.40 12.16
CA SER A 55 -8.92 0.92 12.80
C SER A 55 -10.14 1.77 12.46
N ASN A 56 -9.92 3.05 12.13
CA ASN A 56 -10.96 4.00 11.75
C ASN A 56 -10.99 4.29 10.25
N LEU A 57 -10.24 3.53 9.44
CA LEU A 57 -10.09 3.80 8.02
C LEU A 57 -11.30 3.31 7.23
N GLU A 58 -12.09 4.25 6.72
CA GLU A 58 -13.16 3.95 5.78
C GLU A 58 -12.59 3.72 4.37
N VAL A 59 -12.79 2.52 3.84
CA VAL A 59 -12.28 2.14 2.52
C VAL A 59 -13.41 1.87 1.53
N ASN A 60 -13.27 2.42 0.32
CA ASN A 60 -14.11 2.07 -0.81
C ASN A 60 -13.57 0.79 -1.47
N LEU A 61 -14.19 -0.35 -1.15
CA LEU A 61 -13.78 -1.66 -1.64
C LEU A 61 -13.91 -1.79 -3.17
N ASN A 62 -14.87 -1.09 -3.79
CA ASN A 62 -15.04 -1.14 -5.25
C ASN A 62 -13.89 -0.44 -5.96
N ALA A 63 -13.50 0.75 -5.50
CA ALA A 63 -12.35 1.47 -6.02
C ALA A 63 -11.05 0.67 -5.81
N LEU A 64 -10.87 0.10 -4.62
CA LEU A 64 -9.72 -0.77 -4.32
C LEU A 64 -9.61 -1.96 -5.27
N ARG A 65 -10.73 -2.62 -5.58
CA ARG A 65 -10.74 -3.80 -6.46
C ARG A 65 -10.21 -3.49 -7.85
N ASN A 66 -10.46 -2.29 -8.36
CA ASN A 66 -9.98 -1.84 -9.65
C ASN A 66 -8.46 -1.64 -9.69
N CYS A 67 -7.80 -1.55 -8.53
CA CYS A 67 -6.35 -1.38 -8.40
C CYS A 67 -5.62 -2.69 -8.01
N ILE A 68 -6.34 -3.80 -7.81
CA ILE A 68 -5.72 -5.07 -7.42
C ILE A 68 -5.30 -5.85 -8.68
N GLY A 69 -3.99 -5.97 -8.88
CA GLY A 69 -3.41 -6.95 -9.80
C GLY A 69 -2.89 -8.20 -9.08
N TYR A 70 -2.55 -9.21 -9.89
CA TYR A 70 -2.00 -10.48 -9.45
C TYR A 70 -0.68 -10.74 -10.18
N SER A 71 0.33 -11.20 -9.44
CA SER A 71 1.59 -11.72 -9.96
C SER A 71 1.50 -13.21 -10.28
N GLU A 72 2.56 -13.77 -10.86
CA GLU A 72 2.64 -15.20 -11.21
C GLU A 72 2.50 -16.14 -9.99
N ASP A 73 2.95 -15.69 -8.82
CA ASP A 73 2.80 -16.38 -7.53
C ASP A 73 1.47 -16.06 -6.83
N GLY A 74 0.59 -15.29 -7.48
CA GLY A 74 -0.77 -14.97 -7.04
C GLY A 74 -0.86 -13.84 -6.00
N TYR A 75 0.26 -13.34 -5.46
CA TYR A 75 0.24 -12.24 -4.49
C TYR A 75 1.13 -11.06 -4.89
N GLN A 76 0.48 -9.92 -5.15
CA GLN A 76 1.13 -8.67 -5.49
C GLN A 76 0.83 -7.59 -4.43
N ARG A 77 1.84 -6.77 -4.13
CA ARG A 77 1.70 -5.54 -3.32
C ARG A 77 1.49 -4.34 -4.24
N ASN A 78 0.28 -3.79 -4.20
CA ASN A 78 -0.04 -2.54 -4.89
C ASN A 78 0.41 -1.35 -4.04
N VAL A 79 1.28 -0.52 -4.59
CA VAL A 79 1.87 0.62 -3.89
C VAL A 79 1.20 1.90 -4.36
N ILE A 80 0.60 2.63 -3.43
CA ILE A 80 -0.04 3.94 -3.68
C ILE A 80 1.04 5.04 -3.75
N LYS A 81 1.96 5.05 -2.79
CA LYS A 81 3.02 6.07 -2.68
C LYS A 81 4.24 5.48 -1.95
N LYS A 82 5.41 6.02 -2.25
CA LYS A 82 6.66 5.85 -1.48
C LYS A 82 7.25 7.21 -1.17
N ASN A 83 7.87 7.36 -0.02
CA ASN A 83 8.68 8.52 0.33
C ASN A 83 9.93 8.09 1.11
N GLU A 84 10.64 9.03 1.74
CA GLU A 84 11.88 8.74 2.47
C GLU A 84 11.65 7.93 3.77
N HIS A 85 10.43 7.92 4.31
CA HIS A 85 10.08 7.29 5.58
C HIS A 85 9.33 5.96 5.41
N TYR A 86 8.72 5.71 4.24
CA TYR A 86 7.93 4.50 3.95
C TYR A 86 7.83 4.16 2.45
#